data_AF-A0A9W8BCP6-F1
#
_entry.id   AF-A0A9W8BCP6-F1
#
_cell.length_a   1.000
_cell.length_b   1.000
_cell.length_c   1.000
_cell.angle_alpha   90.00
_cell.angle_beta   90.00
_cell.angle_gamma   90.00
#
_symmetry.space_group_name_H-M   'P 1'
#
loop_
_entity.id
_entity.type
_entity.pdbx_description
1 polymer ?
#
loop_
_entity_poly.entity_id
_entity_poly.type
_entity_poly.pdbx_seq_one_letter_code
_entity_poly.pdbx_strand_id
1 'polypeptide(L)'
;MDQLEAAARAKALALEDEQFALAMDGDDPLGHLRNEFAIPTVGQTTGSTDERSSATCVYLCGNSLGLMPKRSRRILEEELDEWASKGVVGHHHHSLGRPWIRYRQQIVEKMAPLFGALPIEVG
;
A
#
# COMPACT_ATOMS: atom_id res chain seq x y z
N MET A 1 -13.87 10.02 19.98
CA MET A 1 -13.63 11.43 20.35
C MET A 1 -12.80 11.51 21.61
N ASP A 2 -13.19 10.84 22.69
CA ASP A 2 -12.52 10.90 24.00
C ASP A 2 -11.00 10.61 23.97
N GLN A 3 -10.56 9.64 23.16
CA GLN A 3 -9.13 9.32 23.01
C GLN A 3 -8.34 10.42 22.28
N LEU A 4 -8.93 11.04 21.25
CA LEU A 4 -8.29 12.14 20.50
C LEU A 4 -8.25 13.41 21.34
N GLU A 5 -9.32 13.69 22.08
CA GLU A 5 -9.36 14.82 23.03
C GLU A 5 -8.34 14.64 24.15
N ALA A 6 -8.18 13.42 24.68
CA ALA A 6 -7.15 13.11 25.66
C ALA A 6 -5.74 13.29 25.10
N ALA A 7 -5.48 12.83 23.86
CA ALA A 7 -4.20 13.01 23.19
C ALA A 7 -3.88 14.49 22.90
N ALA A 8 -4.86 15.26 22.44
CA ALA A 8 -4.72 16.70 22.20
C ALA A 8 -4.40 17.47 23.49
N ARG A 9 -5.12 17.15 24.59
CA ARG A 9 -4.83 17.71 25.92
C ARG A 9 -3.44 17.34 26.42
N ALA A 10 -3.01 16.08 26.25
CA ALA A 10 -1.68 15.63 26.66
C ALA A 10 -0.56 16.35 25.91
N LYS A 11 -0.81 16.75 24.66
CA LYS A 11 0.12 17.52 23.82
C LYS A 11 -0.06 19.04 23.93
N ALA A 12 -1.03 19.52 24.73
CA ALA A 12 -1.39 20.93 24.88
C ALA A 12 -1.76 21.62 23.55
N LEU A 13 -2.40 20.90 22.63
CA LEU A 13 -2.85 21.41 21.33
C LEU A 13 -4.38 21.33 21.23
N ALA A 14 -4.98 22.22 20.42
CA ALA A 14 -6.39 22.11 20.06
C ALA A 14 -6.60 21.01 19.00
N LEU A 15 -7.79 20.43 18.95
CA LEU A 15 -8.06 19.28 18.08
C LEU A 15 -8.12 19.68 16.60
N GLU A 16 -8.51 20.93 16.34
CA GLU A 16 -8.57 21.59 15.04
C GLU A 16 -7.24 22.23 14.59
N ASP A 17 -6.20 22.19 15.44
CA ASP A 17 -4.89 22.77 15.12
C ASP A 17 -4.11 21.85 14.16
N GLU A 18 -3.53 22.43 13.11
CA GLU A 18 -2.63 21.72 12.18
C GLU A 18 -1.44 21.09 12.91
N GLN A 19 -0.94 21.74 13.97
CA GLN A 19 0.15 21.20 14.78
C GLN A 19 -0.22 19.87 15.45
N PHE A 20 -1.49 19.69 15.80
CA PHE A 20 -1.95 18.44 16.39
C PHE A 20 -1.93 17.31 15.35
N ALA A 21 -2.37 17.58 14.12
CA ALA A 21 -2.28 16.61 13.03
C ALA A 21 -0.83 16.21 12.73
N LEU A 22 0.10 17.18 12.67
CA LEU A 22 1.52 16.92 12.46
C LEU A 22 2.14 16.09 13.60
N ALA A 23 1.73 16.34 14.85
CA ALA A 23 2.19 15.55 15.99
C ALA A 23 1.66 14.11 15.95
N MET A 24 0.42 13.90 15.48
CA MET A 24 -0.16 12.57 15.30
C MET A 24 0.53 11.81 14.16
N ASP A 25 0.86 12.49 13.06
CA ASP A 25 1.65 11.90 11.96
C ASP A 25 3.04 11.47 12.45
N GLY A 26 3.67 12.25 13.33
CA GLY A 26 4.97 11.94 13.93
C GLY A 26 4.96 10.73 14.87
N ASP A 27 3.83 10.48 15.54
CA ASP A 27 3.65 9.36 16.47
C ASP A 27 3.15 8.08 15.78
N ASP A 28 2.77 8.12 14.50
CA ASP A 28 2.23 6.97 13.77
C ASP A 28 3.33 5.93 13.47
N PRO A 29 3.33 4.75 14.12
CA PRO A 29 4.32 3.71 13.85
C PRO A 29 4.24 3.18 12.41
N LEU A 30 3.10 3.37 11.74
CA LEU A 30 2.86 2.92 10.36
C LEU A 30 3.12 4.01 9.32
N GLY A 31 3.47 5.24 9.72
CA GLY A 31 3.62 6.37 8.81
C GLY A 31 4.64 6.11 7.68
N HIS A 32 5.65 5.29 7.95
CA HIS A 32 6.64 4.87 6.96
C HIS A 32 6.04 4.10 5.77
N LEU A 33 4.93 3.37 5.97
CA LEU A 33 4.26 2.59 4.91
C LEU A 33 3.69 3.49 3.80
N ARG A 34 3.44 4.77 4.08
CA ARG A 34 3.03 5.76 3.07
C ARG A 34 4.00 5.79 1.89
N ASN A 35 5.30 5.57 2.16
CA ASN A 35 6.34 5.58 1.13
C ASN A 35 6.31 4.36 0.21
N GLU A 36 5.57 3.31 0.56
CA GLU A 36 5.43 2.09 -0.24
C GLU A 36 4.38 2.24 -1.36
N PHE A 37 3.60 3.33 -1.38
CA PHE A 37 2.53 3.56 -2.35
C PHE A 37 2.84 4.70 -3.32
N ALA A 38 2.39 4.54 -4.57
CA ALA A 38 2.42 5.61 -5.56
C ALA A 38 1.20 6.53 -5.36
N ILE A 39 1.39 7.62 -4.59
CA ILE A 39 0.35 8.62 -4.35
C ILE A 39 0.39 9.65 -5.49
N PRO A 40 -0.72 9.87 -6.22
CA PRO A 40 -0.74 10.82 -7.32
C PRO A 40 -0.73 12.27 -6.81
N THR A 41 -0.34 13.21 -7.69
CA THR A 41 -0.53 14.63 -7.43
C THR A 41 -1.97 15.06 -7.75
N VAL A 42 -2.37 16.24 -7.26
CA VAL A 42 -3.67 16.83 -7.59
C VAL A 42 -3.85 16.93 -9.10
N GLY A 43 -2.87 17.47 -9.82
CA GLY A 43 -2.92 17.64 -11.28
C GLY A 43 -3.10 16.31 -12.04
N GLN A 44 -2.45 15.23 -11.58
CA GLN A 44 -2.62 13.90 -12.18
C GLN A 44 -4.04 13.35 -12.03
N THR A 45 -4.74 13.72 -10.95
CA THR A 45 -6.09 13.22 -10.65
C THR A 45 -7.22 14.11 -11.18
N THR A 46 -7.00 15.43 -11.23
CA THR A 46 -8.04 16.41 -11.59
C THR A 46 -7.83 17.05 -12.96
N GLY A 47 -6.63 16.94 -13.53
CA GLY A 47 -6.22 17.69 -14.72
C GLY A 47 -5.92 19.17 -14.45
N SER A 48 -5.90 19.61 -13.18
CA SER A 48 -5.56 20.99 -12.83
C SER A 48 -4.12 21.33 -13.22
N THR A 49 -3.93 22.55 -13.70
CA THR A 49 -2.62 23.15 -14.02
C THR A 49 -2.30 24.33 -13.10
N ASP A 50 -3.09 24.53 -12.03
CA ASP A 50 -2.83 25.57 -11.03
C ASP A 50 -1.57 25.27 -10.19
N GLU A 51 -1.19 26.21 -9.33
CA GLU A 51 -0.01 26.07 -8.44
C GLU A 51 -0.09 24.82 -7.54
N ARG A 52 -1.29 24.33 -7.25
CA ARG A 52 -1.52 23.13 -6.43
C ARG A 52 -1.43 21.83 -7.22
N SER A 53 -1.29 21.88 -8.54
CA SER A 53 -1.21 20.69 -9.40
C SER A 53 -0.07 19.73 -9.02
N SER A 54 1.02 20.23 -8.44
CA SER A 54 2.16 19.47 -7.95
C SER A 54 1.98 18.90 -6.54
N ALA A 55 0.99 19.38 -5.78
CA ALA A 55 0.73 18.92 -4.43
C ALA A 55 0.25 17.46 -4.43
N THR A 56 0.57 16.73 -3.37
CA THR A 56 0.08 15.35 -3.22
C THR A 56 -1.44 15.34 -3.08
N CYS A 57 -2.12 14.44 -3.77
CA CYS A 57 -3.56 14.32 -3.72
C CYS A 57 -4.02 13.76 -2.35
N VAL A 58 -5.10 14.34 -1.81
CA VAL A 58 -5.81 13.78 -0.64
C VAL A 58 -6.75 12.68 -1.14
N TYR A 59 -6.23 11.45 -1.19
CA TYR A 59 -6.91 10.31 -1.79
C TYR A 59 -7.78 9.55 -0.78
N LEU A 60 -9.08 9.89 -0.70
CA LEU A 60 -10.04 9.31 0.26
C LEU A 60 -10.97 8.24 -0.36
N CYS A 61 -10.58 7.63 -1.48
CA CYS A 61 -11.37 6.60 -2.17
C CYS A 61 -10.67 5.22 -2.23
N GLY A 62 -9.71 4.98 -1.33
CA GLY A 62 -8.97 3.71 -1.24
C GLY A 62 -9.82 2.47 -0.96
N ASN A 63 -11.03 2.66 -0.43
CA ASN A 63 -12.02 1.59 -0.23
C ASN A 63 -12.59 1.04 -1.55
N SER A 64 -12.59 1.84 -2.61
CA SER A 64 -13.05 1.41 -3.94
C SER A 64 -11.87 0.89 -4.75
N LEU A 65 -10.79 1.66 -4.82
CA LEU A 65 -9.57 1.28 -5.52
C LEU A 65 -8.37 1.70 -4.70
N GLY A 66 -7.61 0.72 -4.21
CA GLY A 66 -6.38 0.97 -3.47
C GLY A 66 -5.32 1.63 -4.34
N LEU A 67 -4.51 2.51 -3.74
CA LEU A 67 -3.31 3.04 -4.41
C LEU A 67 -2.37 1.89 -4.78
N MET A 68 -1.67 2.04 -5.90
CA MET A 68 -0.73 1.03 -6.37
C MET A 68 0.48 0.94 -5.42
N PRO A 69 0.79 -0.24 -4.84
CA PRO A 69 2.07 -0.46 -4.18
C PRO A 69 3.21 -0.32 -5.19
N LYS A 70 4.26 0.44 -4.85
CA LYS A 70 5.43 0.65 -5.74
C LYS A 70 6.09 -0.68 -6.13
N ARG A 71 6.09 -1.65 -5.23
CA ARG A 71 6.62 -3.00 -5.45
C ARG A 71 5.89 -3.77 -6.55
N SER A 72 4.62 -3.45 -6.85
CA SER A 72 3.85 -4.15 -7.89
C SER A 72 4.51 -4.05 -9.26
N ARG A 73 5.05 -2.87 -9.62
CA ARG A 73 5.78 -2.69 -10.88
C ARG A 73 6.99 -3.61 -10.97
N ARG A 74 7.82 -3.61 -9.91
CA ARG A 74 9.02 -4.45 -9.85
C ARG A 74 8.69 -5.93 -9.98
N ILE A 75 7.70 -6.43 -9.23
CA ILE A 75 7.30 -7.84 -9.31
C ILE A 75 6.81 -8.18 -10.72
N LEU A 76 6.00 -7.31 -11.34
CA LEU A 76 5.51 -7.57 -12.69
C LEU A 76 6.66 -7.65 -13.70
N GLU A 77 7.62 -6.74 -13.63
CA GLU A 77 8.83 -6.78 -14.46
C GLU A 77 9.61 -8.09 -14.23
N GLU A 78 9.81 -8.50 -12.97
CA GLU A 78 10.46 -9.77 -12.62
C GLU A 78 9.75 -11.00 -13.25
N GLU A 79 8.41 -11.03 -13.26
CA GLU A 79 7.65 -12.14 -13.87
C GLU A 79 7.70 -12.12 -15.39
N LEU A 80 7.70 -10.93 -16.01
CA LEU A 80 7.82 -10.78 -17.46
C LEU A 80 9.21 -11.24 -17.95
N ASP A 81 10.26 -10.90 -17.21
CA ASP A 81 11.63 -11.35 -17.49
C ASP A 81 11.77 -12.87 -17.33
N GLU A 82 11.13 -13.45 -16.31
CA GLU A 82 11.12 -14.90 -16.14
C GLU A 82 10.38 -15.58 -17.30
N TRP A 83 9.26 -15.02 -17.76
CA TRP A 83 8.54 -15.55 -18.89
C TRP A 83 9.35 -15.47 -20.18
N ALA A 84 9.98 -14.33 -20.46
CA ALA A 84 10.82 -14.15 -21.63
C ALA A 84 12.02 -15.12 -21.64
N SER A 85 12.61 -15.39 -20.49
CA SER A 85 13.81 -16.23 -20.38
C SER A 85 13.53 -17.74 -20.30
N LYS A 86 12.42 -18.16 -19.68
CA LYS A 86 12.16 -19.58 -19.41
C LYS A 86 10.90 -20.15 -20.04
N GLY A 87 10.00 -19.31 -20.54
CA GLY A 87 8.73 -19.78 -21.10
C GLY A 87 8.01 -20.74 -20.14
N VAL A 88 7.56 -21.88 -20.67
CA VAL A 88 6.85 -22.91 -19.90
C VAL A 88 7.66 -23.48 -18.73
N VAL A 89 8.99 -23.43 -18.77
CA VAL A 89 9.85 -23.98 -17.71
C VAL A 89 9.69 -23.19 -16.39
N GLY A 90 9.28 -21.92 -16.48
CA GLY A 90 8.96 -21.07 -15.32
C GLY A 90 7.86 -21.62 -14.41
N HIS A 91 6.99 -22.51 -14.92
CA HIS A 91 5.98 -23.19 -14.09
C HIS A 91 6.60 -23.94 -12.91
N HIS A 92 7.76 -24.55 -13.12
CA HIS A 92 8.43 -25.39 -12.12
C HIS A 92 9.75 -24.80 -11.61
N HIS A 93 10.46 -24.02 -12.44
CA HIS A 93 11.80 -23.55 -12.15
C HIS A 93 11.93 -22.03 -12.29
N HIS A 94 11.25 -21.27 -11.42
CA HIS A 94 11.35 -19.81 -11.38
C HIS A 94 12.65 -19.34 -10.71
N SER A 95 13.41 -18.40 -11.31
CA SER A 95 14.74 -17.97 -10.83
C SER A 95 14.69 -17.37 -9.42
N LEU A 96 13.64 -16.60 -9.15
CA LEU A 96 13.40 -15.95 -7.85
C LEU A 96 12.61 -16.82 -6.84
N GLY A 97 12.47 -18.14 -7.09
CA GLY A 97 11.79 -19.05 -6.17
C GLY A 97 10.26 -18.91 -6.12
N ARG A 98 9.64 -18.40 -7.19
CA ARG A 98 8.18 -18.24 -7.33
C ARG A 98 7.60 -19.10 -8.47
N PRO A 99 7.71 -20.44 -8.40
CA PRO A 99 7.21 -21.30 -9.48
C PRO A 99 5.71 -21.10 -9.69
N TRP A 100 5.29 -20.83 -10.93
CA TRP A 100 3.90 -20.44 -11.21
C TRP A 100 2.87 -21.51 -10.82
N ILE A 101 3.25 -22.79 -10.83
CA ILE A 101 2.36 -23.88 -10.38
C ILE A 101 1.96 -23.76 -8.91
N ARG A 102 2.74 -23.03 -8.08
CA ARG A 102 2.47 -22.83 -6.64
C ARG A 102 1.96 -21.43 -6.30
N TYR A 103 1.69 -20.59 -7.30
CA TYR A 103 1.34 -19.18 -7.08
C TYR A 103 0.16 -19.00 -6.12
N ARG A 104 -0.90 -19.82 -6.30
CA ARG A 104 -2.07 -19.81 -5.41
C ARG A 104 -1.69 -20.08 -3.95
N GLN A 105 -0.93 -21.14 -3.70
CA GLN A 105 -0.52 -21.51 -2.34
C GLN A 105 0.29 -20.37 -1.68
N GLN A 106 1.21 -19.76 -2.43
CA GLN A 106 2.02 -18.64 -1.93
C GLN A 106 1.20 -17.41 -1.54
N ILE A 107 0.09 -17.15 -2.23
CA ILE A 107 -0.82 -16.04 -1.91
C ILE A 107 -1.70 -16.39 -0.72
N VAL A 108 -2.33 -17.55 -0.76
CA VAL A 108 -3.27 -18.04 0.25
C VAL A 108 -2.62 -18.07 1.63
N GLU A 109 -1.38 -18.57 1.74
CA GLU A 109 -0.61 -18.58 3.00
C GLU A 109 -0.39 -17.17 3.59
N LYS A 110 -0.27 -16.15 2.74
CA LYS A 110 -0.09 -14.75 3.17
C LYS A 110 -1.40 -14.04 3.49
N MET A 111 -2.49 -14.45 2.84
CA MET A 111 -3.81 -13.86 3.04
C MET A 111 -4.51 -14.40 4.28
N ALA A 112 -4.31 -15.67 4.63
CA ALA A 112 -5.03 -16.33 5.72
C ALA A 112 -4.99 -15.57 7.07
N PRO A 113 -3.85 -15.02 7.53
CA PRO A 113 -3.81 -14.22 8.76
C PRO A 113 -4.67 -12.95 8.72
N LEU A 114 -4.91 -12.37 7.54
CA LEU A 114 -5.75 -11.17 7.38
C LEU A 114 -7.23 -11.48 7.65
N PHE A 115 -7.65 -12.72 7.41
CA PHE A 115 -9.02 -13.19 7.64
C PHE A 115 -9.18 -13.96 8.97
N GLY A 116 -8.08 -14.19 9.71
CA GLY A 116 -8.10 -15.07 10.88
C GLY A 116 -8.43 -16.53 10.55
N ALA A 117 -8.07 -16.98 9.34
CA ALA A 117 -8.40 -18.29 8.81
C ALA A 117 -7.15 -19.17 8.63
N LEU A 118 -7.34 -20.47 8.43
CA LEU A 118 -6.30 -21.37 7.95
C LEU A 118 -6.11 -21.21 6.43
N PRO A 119 -4.91 -21.47 5.88
CA PRO A 119 -4.68 -21.42 4.44
C PRO A 119 -5.69 -22.27 3.63
N ILE A 120 -6.10 -23.42 4.15
CA ILE A 120 -7.07 -24.30 3.46
C ILE A 120 -8.49 -23.71 3.40
N GLU A 121 -8.80 -22.72 4.22
CA GLU A 121 -10.10 -22.04 4.28
C GLU A 121 -10.14 -20.81 3.36
N VAL A 122 -9.01 -20.45 2.73
CA VAL A 122 -8.89 -19.32 1.81
C VAL A 122 -8.74 -19.85 0.38
N GLY A 123 -9.67 -19.42 -0.49
CA GLY A 123 -9.76 -19.81 -1.90
C GLY A 123 -8.60 -19.32 -2.75
#